data_AF-A0A7C1THH9-F1
#
_entry.id   AF-A0A7C1THH9-F1
#
_cell.length_a   1.000
_cell.length_b   1.000
_cell.length_c   1.000
_cell.angle_alpha   90.00
_cell.angle_beta   90.00
_cell.angle_gamma   90.00
#
_symmetry.space_group_name_H-M   'P 1'
#
loop_
_entity.id
_entity.type
_entity.pdbx_description
1 polymer ?
#
loop_
_entity_poly.entity_id
_entity_poly.type
_entity_poly.pdbx_seq_one_letter_code
_entity_poly.pdbx_strand_id
1 'polypeptide(L)'
;MKPSIIKLYLFYAFLGLLMGFVLARIGFANYDELHRMFIFADRRMLFSFAGAVVLSMSILALFSGKIPRQNKIFQPGTIPGSMLFGFGWAISGACPSLVFVQLGSGKLAAIFTLVGIYLGVLLHKKIHARYFRWDTGSCGV
;
A
#
# COMPACT_ATOMS: atom_id res chain seq x y z
N MET A 1 0.18 -15.18 -26.86
CA MET A 1 -1.13 -14.60 -27.21
C MET A 1 -1.30 -13.31 -26.43
N LYS A 2 -1.25 -12.14 -27.09
CA LYS A 2 -1.31 -10.82 -26.44
C LYS A 2 -2.79 -10.56 -26.09
N PRO A 3 -3.20 -10.54 -24.80
CA PRO A 3 -4.56 -10.19 -24.46
C PRO A 3 -4.82 -8.76 -24.98
N SER A 4 -6.01 -8.50 -25.51
CA SER A 4 -6.38 -7.15 -25.89
C SER A 4 -6.28 -6.24 -24.67
N ILE A 5 -5.65 -5.07 -24.83
CA ILE A 5 -5.43 -4.09 -23.75
C ILE A 5 -6.74 -3.80 -22.98
N ILE A 6 -7.88 -3.81 -23.67
CA ILE A 6 -9.22 -3.63 -23.09
C ILE A 6 -9.59 -4.75 -22.08
N LYS A 7 -9.31 -6.02 -22.42
CA LYS A 7 -9.59 -7.17 -21.52
C LYS A 7 -8.70 -7.12 -20.30
N LEU A 8 -7.46 -6.65 -20.46
CA LEU A 8 -6.51 -6.49 -19.38
C LEU A 8 -6.95 -5.40 -18.38
N TYR A 9 -7.39 -4.23 -18.87
CA TYR A 9 -7.94 -3.17 -18.01
C TYR A 9 -9.22 -3.62 -17.29
N LEU A 10 -10.11 -4.32 -17.98
CA LEU A 10 -11.34 -4.84 -17.38
C LEU A 10 -11.05 -5.87 -16.29
N PHE A 11 -10.04 -6.73 -16.50
CA PHE A 11 -9.57 -7.68 -15.50
C PHE A 11 -8.99 -6.98 -14.26
N TYR A 12 -8.15 -5.95 -14.43
CA TYR A 12 -7.62 -5.18 -13.31
C TYR A 12 -8.71 -4.41 -12.55
N ALA A 13 -9.67 -3.83 -13.26
CA ALA A 13 -10.82 -3.16 -12.65
C ALA A 13 -11.65 -4.14 -11.82
N PHE A 14 -11.92 -5.34 -12.36
CA PHE A 14 -12.64 -6.40 -11.64
C PHE A 14 -11.87 -6.85 -10.39
N LEU A 15 -10.56 -7.08 -10.50
CA LEU A 15 -9.72 -7.48 -9.36
C LEU A 15 -9.68 -6.40 -8.27
N GLY A 16 -9.59 -5.12 -8.65
CA GLY A 16 -9.64 -3.99 -7.73
C GLY A 16 -10.99 -3.86 -7.03
N LEU A 17 -12.09 -4.06 -7.75
CA LEU A 17 -13.45 -4.02 -7.18
C LEU A 17 -13.68 -5.19 -6.22
N LEU A 18 -13.21 -6.39 -6.56
CA LEU A 18 -13.28 -7.57 -5.70
C LEU A 18 -12.46 -7.37 -4.42
N MET A 19 -11.25 -6.83 -4.55
CA MET A 19 -10.40 -6.49 -3.40
C MET A 19 -11.07 -5.43 -2.51
N GLY A 20 -11.59 -4.34 -3.09
CA GLY A 20 -12.32 -3.31 -2.35
C GLY A 20 -13.58 -3.84 -1.65
N PHE A 21 -14.34 -4.71 -2.30
CA PHE A 21 -15.52 -5.35 -1.72
C PHE A 21 -15.17 -6.23 -0.51
N VAL A 22 -14.11 -7.04 -0.61
CA VAL A 22 -13.62 -7.87 0.51
C VAL A 22 -13.19 -6.97 1.67
N LEU A 23 -12.43 -5.90 1.44
CA LEU A 23 -12.01 -5.00 2.51
C LEU A 23 -13.17 -4.25 3.18
N ALA A 24 -14.16 -3.82 2.38
CA ALA A 24 -15.37 -3.19 2.91
C ALA A 24 -16.15 -4.16 3.81
N ARG A 25 -16.25 -5.44 3.42
CA ARG A 25 -16.96 -6.48 4.20
C ARG A 25 -16.24 -6.88 5.48
N ILE A 26 -14.91 -6.77 5.52
CA ILE A 26 -14.13 -7.06 6.74
C ILE A 26 -14.22 -5.89 7.75
N GLY A 27 -14.77 -4.73 7.37
CA GLY A 27 -14.92 -3.58 8.28
C GLY A 27 -13.68 -2.69 8.35
N PHE A 28 -12.64 -2.99 7.57
CA PHE A 28 -11.42 -2.16 7.49
C PHE A 28 -11.68 -0.73 6.96
N ALA A 29 -12.86 -0.45 6.39
CA ALA A 29 -13.23 0.91 6.00
C ALA A 29 -13.49 1.86 7.20
N ASN A 30 -13.71 1.31 8.41
CA ASN A 30 -13.98 2.09 9.60
C ASN A 30 -12.70 2.43 10.38
N TYR A 31 -12.47 3.73 10.63
CA TYR A 31 -11.37 4.21 11.47
C TYR A 31 -11.40 3.65 12.90
N ASP A 32 -12.59 3.51 13.49
CA ASP A 32 -12.76 3.02 14.86
C ASP A 32 -12.25 1.57 15.02
N GLU A 33 -12.50 0.75 14.01
CA GLU A 33 -12.13 -0.67 13.97
C GLU A 33 -10.62 -0.85 13.75
N LEU A 34 -10.03 -0.02 12.88
CA LEU A 34 -8.57 0.07 12.72
C LEU A 34 -7.88 0.51 14.02
N HIS A 35 -8.43 1.51 14.71
CA HIS A 35 -7.87 1.98 15.97
C HIS A 35 -7.89 0.90 17.06
N ARG A 36 -8.99 0.14 17.17
CA ARG A 36 -9.11 -1.01 18.08
C ARG A 36 -8.13 -2.14 17.77
N MET A 37 -7.77 -2.31 16.50
CA MET A 37 -6.73 -3.26 16.08
C MET A 37 -5.34 -2.81 16.57
N PHE A 38 -5.00 -1.52 16.46
CA PHE A 38 -3.72 -1.00 16.94
C PHE A 38 -3.59 -0.98 18.46
N ILE A 39 -4.71 -0.84 19.18
CA ILE A 39 -4.75 -0.90 20.65
C ILE A 39 -4.81 -2.36 21.18
N PHE A 40 -4.72 -3.35 20.29
CA PHE A 40 -4.80 -4.79 20.58
C PHE A 40 -6.10 -5.23 21.28
N ALA A 41 -7.16 -4.41 21.22
CA ALA A 41 -8.45 -4.74 21.82
C ALA A 41 -9.19 -5.83 21.03
N ASP A 42 -9.02 -5.87 19.70
CA ASP A 42 -9.64 -6.87 18.83
C ASP A 42 -8.61 -7.88 18.30
N ARG A 43 -8.59 -9.07 18.91
CA ARG A 43 -7.71 -10.17 18.49
C ARG A 43 -8.10 -10.75 17.14
N ARG A 44 -9.37 -10.68 16.74
CA ARG A 44 -9.87 -11.30 15.49
C ARG A 44 -9.32 -10.57 14.27
N MET A 45 -9.36 -9.24 14.29
CA MET A 45 -8.86 -8.41 13.19
C MET A 45 -7.33 -8.51 13.04
N LEU A 46 -6.63 -8.59 14.17
CA LEU A 46 -5.19 -8.78 14.21
C LEU A 46 -4.74 -10.12 13.62
N PHE A 47 -5.37 -11.23 14.01
CA PHE A 47 -5.06 -12.55 13.45
C PHE A 47 -5.44 -12.67 11.97
N SER A 48 -6.52 -12.01 11.53
CA SER A 48 -6.90 -11.95 10.12
C SER A 48 -5.82 -11.27 9.27
N PHE A 49 -5.33 -10.11 9.72
CA PHE A 49 -4.25 -9.39 9.03
C PHE A 49 -2.93 -10.17 9.04
N ALA A 50 -2.51 -10.68 10.21
CA ALA A 50 -1.29 -11.48 10.34
C ALA A 50 -1.37 -12.75 9.48
N GLY A 51 -2.51 -13.44 9.48
CA GLY A 51 -2.78 -14.60 8.64
C GLY A 51 -2.68 -14.27 7.15
N ALA A 52 -3.26 -13.15 6.71
CA ALA A 52 -3.16 -12.70 5.33
C ALA A 52 -1.70 -12.42 4.91
N VAL A 53 -0.90 -11.79 5.77
CA VAL A 53 0.53 -11.55 5.51
C VAL A 53 1.29 -12.86 5.38
N VAL A 54 1.10 -13.80 6.31
CA VAL A 54 1.77 -15.11 6.29
C VAL A 54 1.36 -15.91 5.05
N LEU A 55 0.08 -15.92 4.69
CA LEU A 55 -0.43 -16.53 3.45
C LEU A 55 0.19 -15.89 2.21
N SER A 56 0.27 -14.56 2.14
CA SER A 56 0.87 -13.88 1.01
C SER A 56 2.35 -14.24 0.85
N MET A 57 3.09 -14.32 1.97
CA MET A 57 4.49 -14.71 2.00
C MET A 57 4.69 -16.16 1.58
N SER A 58 3.85 -17.09 2.06
CA SER A 58 3.95 -18.50 1.70
C SER A 58 3.65 -18.74 0.23
N ILE A 59 2.63 -18.07 -0.33
CA ILE A 59 2.29 -18.15 -1.76
C ILE A 59 3.43 -17.57 -2.61
N LEU A 60 3.97 -16.40 -2.25
CA LEU A 60 5.12 -15.80 -2.94
C LEU A 60 6.37 -16.67 -2.87
N ALA A 61 6.62 -17.33 -1.72
CA ALA A 61 7.71 -18.27 -1.57
C ALA A 61 7.53 -19.49 -2.48
N LEU A 62 6.31 -20.05 -2.56
CA LEU A 62 6.01 -21.20 -3.41
C LEU A 62 6.14 -20.88 -4.91
N PHE A 63 5.78 -19.67 -5.32
CA PHE A 63 5.85 -19.20 -6.71
C PHE A 63 7.14 -18.45 -7.07
N SER A 64 8.13 -18.40 -6.17
CA SER A 64 9.38 -17.65 -6.36
C SER A 64 10.18 -18.05 -7.60
N GLY A 65 9.96 -19.24 -8.17
CA GLY A 65 10.61 -19.70 -9.41
C GLY A 65 9.97 -19.22 -10.72
N LYS A 66 8.71 -18.74 -10.69
CA LYS A 66 7.97 -18.29 -11.89
C LYS A 66 7.85 -16.77 -12.02
N ILE A 67 8.13 -16.04 -10.94
CA ILE A 67 8.02 -14.58 -10.89
C ILE A 67 9.42 -14.00 -11.11
N PRO A 68 9.65 -13.16 -12.14
CA PRO A 68 10.95 -12.54 -12.34
C PRO A 68 11.29 -11.68 -11.11
N ARG A 69 12.35 -12.06 -10.37
CA ARG A 69 12.87 -11.23 -9.29
C ARG A 69 13.42 -9.95 -9.92
N GLN A 70 12.72 -8.85 -9.70
CA GLN A 70 13.28 -7.54 -9.97
C GLN A 70 14.37 -7.30 -8.92
N ASN A 71 15.63 -7.23 -9.35
CA ASN A 71 16.74 -6.87 -8.46
C ASN A 71 16.54 -5.43 -8.00
N LYS A 72 15.95 -5.26 -6.82
CA LYS A 72 15.75 -3.94 -6.22
C LYS A 72 17.09 -3.50 -5.65
N ILE A 73 17.76 -2.58 -6.33
CA ILE A 73 19.02 -2.00 -5.86
C ILE A 73 18.72 -1.25 -4.55
N PHE A 74 19.40 -1.63 -3.48
CA PHE A 74 19.29 -0.96 -2.19
C PHE A 74 19.94 0.41 -2.27
N GLN A 75 19.13 1.47 -2.39
CA GLN A 75 19.62 2.84 -2.34
C GLN A 75 19.74 3.31 -0.88
N PRO A 76 20.73 4.14 -0.55
CA PRO A 76 20.90 4.69 0.80
C PRO A 76 19.68 5.49 1.27
N GLY A 77 18.91 6.09 0.35
CA GLY A 77 17.65 6.78 0.66
C GLY A 77 16.48 5.86 1.05
N THR A 78 16.61 4.54 0.88
CA THR A 78 15.51 3.58 1.16
C THR A 78 15.20 3.50 2.66
N ILE A 79 16.25 3.49 3.50
CA ILE A 79 16.09 3.36 4.95
C ILE A 79 15.33 4.55 5.54
N PRO A 80 15.78 5.82 5.37
CA PRO A 80 15.06 6.97 5.91
C PRO A 80 13.67 7.14 5.29
N GLY A 81 13.51 6.84 4.00
CA GLY A 81 12.21 6.89 3.32
C GLY A 81 11.22 5.87 3.87
N SER A 82 11.65 4.62 4.08
CA SER A 82 10.80 3.56 4.64
C SER A 82 10.38 3.84 6.08
N MET A 83 11.27 4.40 6.90
CA MET A 83 10.95 4.83 8.26
C MET A 83 9.90 5.94 8.25
N LEU A 84 10.11 7.01 7.48
CA LEU A 84 9.17 8.13 7.40
C LEU A 84 7.79 7.68 6.89
N PHE A 85 7.77 6.80 5.90
CA PHE A 85 6.53 6.21 5.37
C PHE A 85 5.80 5.36 6.42
N GLY A 86 6.54 4.52 7.16
CA GLY A 86 6.00 3.70 8.24
C GLY A 86 5.42 4.54 9.38
N PHE A 87 6.14 5.57 9.83
CA PHE A 87 5.64 6.50 10.84
C PHE A 87 4.38 7.24 10.37
N GLY A 88 4.37 7.69 9.11
CA GLY A 88 3.18 8.34 8.54
C GLY A 88 1.95 7.44 8.55
N TRP A 89 2.09 6.16 8.21
CA TRP A 89 0.99 5.19 8.31
C TRP A 89 0.55 4.92 9.74
N ALA A 90 1.49 4.79 10.68
CA ALA A 90 1.18 4.57 12.09
C ALA A 90 0.37 5.73 12.68
N ILE A 91 0.70 6.97 12.31
CA ILE A 91 -0.01 8.18 12.77
C ILE A 91 -1.37 8.32 12.09
N SER A 92 -1.44 8.09 10.78
CA SER A 92 -2.70 8.25 10.02
C SER A 92 -3.68 7.09 10.19
N GLY A 93 -3.22 5.93 10.67
CA GLY A 93 -4.06 4.75 10.86
C GLY A 93 -4.65 4.22 9.55
N ALA A 94 -4.03 4.53 8.40
CA ALA A 94 -4.51 4.17 7.08
C ALA A 94 -3.34 3.77 6.16
N CYS A 95 -3.56 2.74 5.35
CA CYS A 95 -2.67 2.38 4.25
C CYS A 95 -3.22 2.94 2.92
N PRO A 96 -2.41 3.14 1.86
CA PRO A 96 -2.84 3.79 0.63
C PRO A 96 -3.96 3.02 -0.04
N SER A 97 -3.99 1.68 0.07
CA SER A 97 -5.12 0.88 -0.42
C SER A 97 -6.39 1.10 0.39
N LEU A 98 -6.29 1.25 1.72
CA LEU A 98 -7.43 1.55 2.60
C LEU A 98 -8.02 2.92 2.32
N VAL A 99 -7.19 3.93 1.99
CA VAL A 99 -7.66 5.27 1.65
C VAL A 99 -8.63 5.21 0.46
N PHE A 100 -8.33 4.42 -0.57
CA PHE A 100 -9.23 4.27 -1.73
C PHE A 100 -10.54 3.56 -1.37
N VAL A 101 -10.49 2.49 -0.57
CA VAL A 101 -11.71 1.78 -0.13
C VAL A 101 -12.57 2.67 0.75
N GLN A 102 -11.94 3.44 1.62
CA GLN A 102 -12.63 4.32 2.57
C GLN A 102 -13.23 5.56 1.90
N LEU A 103 -12.59 6.07 0.84
CA LEU A 103 -13.18 7.06 -0.06
C LEU A 103 -14.46 6.51 -0.71
N GLY A 104 -14.43 5.25 -1.17
CA GLY A 104 -15.60 4.57 -1.73
C GLY A 104 -16.72 4.29 -0.71
N SER A 105 -16.37 4.12 0.56
CA SER A 105 -17.32 3.97 1.68
C SER A 105 -17.89 5.30 2.21
N GLY A 106 -17.50 6.45 1.64
CA GLY A 106 -18.07 7.75 1.97
C GLY A 106 -17.54 8.40 3.26
N LYS A 107 -16.36 8.00 3.76
CA LYS A 107 -15.78 8.65 4.96
C LYS A 107 -14.93 9.85 4.58
N LEU A 108 -15.32 11.02 5.08
CA LEU A 108 -14.67 12.32 4.81
C LEU A 108 -13.18 12.36 5.20
N ALA A 109 -12.76 11.60 6.21
CA ALA A 109 -11.36 11.56 6.63
C ALA A 109 -10.41 10.95 5.58
N ALA A 110 -10.92 10.13 4.64
CA ALA A 110 -10.12 9.64 3.51
C ALA A 110 -9.59 10.78 2.62
N ILE A 111 -10.36 11.86 2.46
CA ILE A 111 -9.98 13.01 1.64
C ILE A 111 -8.73 13.70 2.23
N PHE A 112 -8.70 13.89 3.56
CA PHE A 112 -7.56 14.51 4.23
C PHE A 112 -6.29 13.68 4.11
N THR A 113 -6.39 12.35 4.28
CA THR A 113 -5.23 11.46 4.09
C THR A 113 -4.76 11.42 2.64
N LEU A 114 -5.67 11.45 1.67
CA LEU A 114 -5.34 11.46 0.24
C LEU A 114 -4.64 12.76 -0.17
N VAL A 115 -5.11 13.92 0.32
CA VAL A 115 -4.44 15.22 0.13
C VAL A 115 -3.06 15.22 0.80
N GLY A 116 -2.94 14.66 2.01
CA GLY A 116 -1.67 14.52 2.70
C GLY A 116 -0.66 13.66 1.92
N ILE A 117 -1.09 12.53 1.35
CA ILE A 117 -0.26 11.68 0.50
C ILE A 117 0.17 12.46 -0.75
N TYR A 118 -0.75 13.15 -1.41
CA TYR A 118 -0.46 13.91 -2.62
C TYR A 118 0.55 15.03 -2.36
N LEU A 119 0.34 15.83 -1.32
CA LEU A 119 1.27 16.88 -0.91
C LEU A 119 2.62 16.30 -0.46
N GLY A 120 2.62 15.21 0.30
CA GLY A 120 3.84 14.53 0.74
C GLY A 120 4.70 14.05 -0.42
N VAL A 121 4.09 13.44 -1.45
CA VAL A 121 4.80 12.98 -2.66
C VAL A 121 5.35 14.17 -3.46
N LEU A 122 4.57 15.25 -3.61
CA LEU A 122 5.03 16.46 -4.30
C LEU A 122 6.20 17.13 -3.58
N LEU A 123 6.11 17.26 -2.26
CA LEU A 123 7.18 17.81 -1.42
C LEU A 123 8.42 16.93 -1.49
N HIS A 124 8.27 15.61 -1.34
CA HIS A 124 9.37 14.68 -1.48
C HIS A 124 10.05 14.81 -2.85
N LYS A 125 9.27 14.86 -3.95
CA LYS A 125 9.81 15.06 -5.30
C LYS A 125 10.61 16.35 -5.42
N LYS A 126 10.09 17.47 -4.88
CA LYS A 126 10.74 18.78 -4.94
C LYS A 126 11.98 18.88 -4.05
N ILE A 127 11.93 18.29 -2.85
CA ILE A 127 13.05 18.25 -1.88
C ILE A 127 14.14 17.31 -2.37
N HIS A 128 13.79 16.14 -2.90
CA HIS A 128 14.73 15.20 -3.48
C HIS A 128 15.42 15.79 -4.72
N ALA A 129 14.69 16.52 -5.58
CA ALA A 129 15.30 17.21 -6.71
C ALA A 129 16.28 18.33 -6.32
N ARG A 130 16.11 18.93 -5.14
CA ARG A 130 16.91 20.08 -4.68
C ARG A 130 18.06 19.71 -3.73
N TYR A 131 17.82 18.84 -2.75
CA TYR A 131 18.76 18.51 -1.67
C TYR A 131 19.35 17.10 -1.82
N PHE A 132 18.50 16.09 -1.93
CA PHE A 132 18.93 14.70 -1.97
C PHE A 132 19.09 14.25 -3.42
N ARG A 133 20.15 14.68 -4.10
CA ARG A 133 20.56 14.11 -5.40
C ARG A 133 21.15 12.70 -5.22
N TRP A 134 20.48 11.84 -4.46
CA TRP A 134 20.90 10.45 -4.32
C TRP A 134 20.85 9.80 -5.69
N ASP A 135 21.98 9.23 -6.10
CA ASP A 135 22.05 8.39 -7.28
C ASP A 135 21.09 7.23 -7.07
N THR A 136 20.03 7.19 -7.87
CA THR A 136 19.02 6.15 -7.74
C THR A 136 19.53 4.81 -8.26
N GLY A 137 20.75 4.71 -8.78
CA GLY A 137 21.22 3.49 -9.46
C GLY A 137 20.26 3.04 -10.57
N SER A 138 19.32 3.92 -10.94
CA SER A 138 18.29 3.64 -11.95
C SER A 138 18.88 3.77 -13.34
N CYS A 139 20.02 4.44 -13.46
CA CYS A 139 20.94 4.38 -14.59
C CYS A 139 22.01 3.32 -14.29
N GLY A 140 21.57 2.06 -14.20
CA GLY A 140 22.42 0.89 -13.97
C GLY A 140 21.93 -0.29 -14.80
N VAL A 141 21.79 -0.05 -16.11
CA VAL A 141 21.99 -1.06 -17.14
C VAL A 141 23.40 -0.92 -17.68
#